data_AF-A0AAJ1ICJ0-F1
#
_entry.id   AF-A0AAJ1ICJ0-F1
#
_cell.length_a   1.000
_cell.length_b   1.000
_cell.length_c   1.000
_cell.angle_alpha   90.00
_cell.angle_beta   90.00
_cell.angle_gamma   90.00
#
_symmetry.space_group_name_H-M   'P 1'
#
loop_
_entity.id
_entity.type
_entity.pdbx_description
1 polymer ?
#
loop_
_entity_poly.entity_id
_entity_poly.type
_entity_poly.pdbx_seq_one_letter_code
_entity_poly.pdbx_strand_id
1 'polypeptide(L)' 'MKVTNKNLGKFIGFMIMLCVAGTLAWELFELILNTVGIGLNLSAGPVGFDIDILSVYMSINPGSLAGLAAGWFLFRRV' A
#
# COMPACT_ATOMS: atom_id res chain seq x y z
N MET A 1 -18.67 -6.03 -0.92
CA MET A 1 -19.07 -6.59 0.39
C MET A 1 -19.21 -5.42 1.33
N LYS A 2 -20.42 -5.13 1.83
CA LYS A 2 -20.59 -4.01 2.76
C LYS A 2 -19.69 -4.16 4.00
N VAL A 3 -19.02 -3.08 4.36
CA VAL A 3 -18.28 -2.96 5.62
C VAL A 3 -19.30 -3.03 6.75
N THR A 4 -19.28 -4.13 7.48
CA THR A 4 -20.08 -4.40 8.67
C THR A 4 -19.16 -4.95 9.75
N ASN A 5 -19.58 -4.95 11.02
CA ASN A 5 -18.76 -5.50 12.11
C ASN A 5 -18.28 -6.94 11.86
N LYS A 6 -19.04 -7.74 11.09
CA LYS A 6 -18.67 -9.12 10.72
C LYS A 6 -17.54 -9.21 9.67
N ASN A 7 -17.40 -8.19 8.83
CA ASN A 7 -16.45 -8.17 7.71
C ASN A 7 -15.32 -7.15 7.90
N LEU A 8 -15.33 -6.40 9.01
CA LEU A 8 -14.36 -5.35 9.31
C LEU A 8 -12.93 -5.88 9.36
N GLY A 9 -12.72 -7.06 9.98
CA GLY A 9 -11.40 -7.70 10.00
C GLY A 9 -10.89 -8.07 8.60
N LYS A 10 -11.78 -8.57 7.72
CA LYS A 10 -11.42 -8.85 6.31
C LYS A 10 -11.10 -7.57 5.57
N PHE A 11 -11.90 -6.52 5.76
CA PHE A 11 -11.66 -5.21 5.16
C PHE A 11 -10.28 -4.66 5.54
N ILE A 12 -9.93 -4.66 6.83
CA ILE A 12 -8.61 -4.21 7.31
C ILE A 12 -7.50 -5.10 6.73
N GLY A 13 -7.68 -6.43 6.73
CA GLY A 13 -6.70 -7.35 6.14
C GLY A 13 -6.44 -7.08 4.66
N PHE A 14 -7.50 -6.91 3.86
CA PHE A 14 -7.38 -6.53 2.46
C PHE A 14 -6.76 -5.15 2.27
N MET A 15 -7.05 -4.19 3.16
CA MET A 15 -6.43 -2.87 3.11
C MET A 15 -4.93 -2.93 3.30
N ILE A 16 -4.47 -3.64 4.32
CA ILE A 16 -3.04 -3.82 4.59
C ILE A 16 -2.38 -4.56 3.42
N MET A 17 -2.99 -5.67 2.98
CA MET A 17 -2.44 -6.49 1.89
C MET A 17 -2.32 -5.71 0.58
N LEU A 18 -3.34 -4.95 0.20
CA LEU A 18 -3.32 -4.16 -1.04
C LEU A 18 -2.43 -2.92 -0.91
N CYS A 19 -2.32 -2.33 0.28
CA CYS A 19 -1.34 -1.27 0.54
C CYS A 19 0.09 -1.78 0.30
N VAL A 20 0.47 -2.91 0.93
CA VAL A 20 1.79 -3.54 0.74
C VAL A 20 2.02 -3.93 -0.72
N ALA A 21 1.04 -4.57 -1.36
CA ALA A 21 1.14 -4.96 -2.77
C ALA A 21 1.28 -3.74 -3.69
N GLY A 22 0.56 -2.66 -3.38
CA GLY A 22 0.64 -1.39 -4.10
C GLY A 22 2.02 -0.73 -3.95
N THR A 23 2.57 -0.70 -2.74
CA THR A 23 3.91 -0.19 -2.46
C THR A 23 4.96 -0.93 -3.31
N LEU A 24 4.93 -2.26 -3.28
CA LEU A 24 5.85 -3.10 -4.04
C LEU A 24 5.67 -2.93 -5.56
N ALA A 25 4.43 -2.85 -6.04
CA ALA A 25 4.15 -2.65 -7.45
C ALA A 25 4.69 -1.31 -7.97
N TRP A 26 4.63 -0.26 -7.15
CA TRP A 26 5.18 1.05 -7.52
C TRP A 26 6.71 1.06 -7.51
N GLU A 27 7.36 0.43 -6.54
CA GLU A 27 8.82 0.28 -6.56
C GLU A 27 9.30 -0.47 -7.80
N LEU A 28 8.58 -1.54 -8.20
CA LEU A 28 8.86 -2.24 -9.45
C LEU A 28 8.67 -1.35 -10.68
N PHE A 29 7.64 -0.49 -10.67
CA PHE A 29 7.41 0.46 -11.75
C PHE A 29 8.53 1.52 -11.84
N GLU A 30 8.95 2.08 -10.72
CA GLU A 30 10.09 2.99 -10.64
C GLU A 30 11.39 2.32 -11.10
N LEU A 31 11.61 1.06 -10.73
CA LEU A 31 12.76 0.29 -11.20
C LEU A 31 12.76 0.18 -12.73
N ILE A 32 11.62 -0.16 -13.34
CA ILE A 32 11.50 -0.26 -14.80
C ILE A 32 11.76 1.10 -15.45
N LEU A 33 11.16 2.18 -14.94
CA LEU A 33 11.37 3.53 -15.47
C LEU A 33 12.83 3.97 -15.37
N ASN A 34 13.49 3.67 -14.26
CA ASN A 34 14.91 3.93 -14.07
C ASN A 34 15.76 3.16 -15.08
N THR A 35 15.42 1.91 -15.43
CA THR A 35 16.13 1.17 -16.50
C THR A 35 15.98 1.78 -17.88
N VAL A 36 14.90 2.53 -18.13
CA VAL A 36 14.65 3.25 -19.40
C VAL A 36 15.25 4.67 -19.36
N GLY A 37 15.93 5.05 -18.27
CA GLY A 37 16.59 6.35 -18.10
C GLY A 37 15.68 7.45 -17.55
N ILE A 38 14.47 7.10 -17.10
CA ILE A 38 13.54 8.03 -16.44
C ILE A 38 13.77 7.94 -14.93
N GLY A 39 14.56 8.89 -14.39
CA GLY A 39 14.92 9.00 -12.98
C GLY A 39 13.77 9.43 -12.07
N LEU A 40 12.75 8.59 -11.91
CA LEU A 40 11.61 8.85 -11.03
C LEU A 40 11.83 8.23 -9.64
N ASN A 41 11.67 9.07 -8.61
CA ASN A 41 11.62 8.66 -7.22
C ASN A 41 10.49 9.45 -6.53
N LEU A 42 9.31 8.85 -6.53
CA LEU A 42 8.13 9.30 -5.80
C LEU A 42 7.88 8.33 -4.63
N SER A 43 8.77 8.40 -3.65
CA SER A 43 8.55 7.82 -2.34
C SER A 43 8.59 8.91 -1.27
N ALA A 44 7.52 9.04 -0.50
CA ALA A 44 7.51 9.79 0.75
C ALA A 44 8.07 8.87 1.85
N GLY A 45 8.93 9.43 2.70
CA GLY A 45 9.82 8.72 3.63
C GLY A 45 9.18 7.63 4.51
N PRO A 46 10.00 6.91 5.29
CA PRO A 46 9.55 5.74 6.03
C PRO A 46 8.47 6.13 7.06
N VAL A 47 7.26 5.64 6.84
CA VAL A 47 6.15 5.75 7.78
C VAL A 47 5.99 4.41 8.48
N GLY A 48 6.04 4.45 9.80
CA GLY A 48 6.14 3.25 10.61
C GLY A 48 5.93 3.49 12.07
N PHE A 49 5.97 2.42 12.84
CA PHE A 49 5.96 2.47 14.30
C PHE A 49 7.17 1.71 14.83
N ASP A 50 7.82 2.34 15.81
CA ASP A 50 8.91 1.77 16.56
C ASP A 50 8.41 1.48 17.97
N ILE A 51 8.33 0.20 18.31
CA ILE A 51 8.21 -0.25 19.70
C ILE A 51 9.53 -0.97 19.96
N ASP A 52 10.25 -0.68 21.05
CA ASP A 52 11.66 -1.12 21.33
C ASP A 52 12.04 -2.58 20.97
N ILE A 53 11.08 -3.47 20.76
CA ILE A 53 11.23 -4.89 20.43
C ILE A 53 10.95 -5.19 18.94
N LEU A 54 10.19 -4.34 18.24
CA LEU A 54 9.77 -4.51 16.85
C LEU A 54 9.57 -3.15 16.16
N SER A 55 10.38 -2.86 15.15
CA SER A 55 10.21 -1.67 14.32
C SER A 55 9.69 -2.07 12.93
N VAL A 56 8.56 -1.49 12.51
CA VAL A 56 7.95 -1.72 11.20
C VAL A 56 7.89 -0.40 10.46
N TYR A 57 8.58 -0.33 9.31
CA TYR A 57 8.66 0.86 8.48
C TYR A 57 8.24 0.54 7.05
N MET A 58 7.48 1.45 6.44
CA MET A 58 7.07 1.37 5.04
C MET A 58 7.18 2.75 4.41
N SER A 59 7.85 2.85 3.27
CA SER A 59 7.84 4.07 2.46
C SER A 59 6.45 4.25 1.84
N ILE A 60 5.84 5.43 1.98
CA ILE A 60 4.56 5.72 1.34
C ILE A 60 4.85 6.18 -0.08
N ASN A 61 4.29 5.50 -1.06
CA ASN A 61 4.42 5.88 -2.46
C ASN A 61 3.03 5.93 -3.13
N PRO A 62 2.91 6.47 -4.35
CA PRO A 62 1.63 6.49 -5.07
C PRO A 62 0.98 5.11 -5.22
N GLY A 63 1.78 4.04 -5.27
CA GLY A 63 1.30 2.66 -5.26
C GLY A 63 0.56 2.28 -3.99
N SER A 64 1.05 2.66 -2.81
CA SER A 64 0.40 2.36 -1.53
C SER A 64 -0.98 3.02 -1.45
N LEU A 65 -1.10 4.27 -1.93
CA LEU A 65 -2.37 4.99 -2.05
C LEU A 65 -3.31 4.32 -3.05
N ALA A 66 -2.80 3.88 -4.20
CA ALA A 66 -3.58 3.15 -5.19
C ALA A 66 -4.08 1.80 -4.64
N GLY A 67 -3.26 1.11 -3.86
CA GLY A 67 -3.61 -0.13 -3.17
C GLY A 67 -4.74 0.07 -2.15
N LEU A 68 -4.64 1.13 -1.34
CA LEU A 68 -5.72 1.52 -0.42
C LEU A 68 -7.00 1.93 -1.15
N ALA A 69 -6.91 2.66 -2.26
CA ALA A 69 -8.07 2.98 -3.08
C ALA A 69 -8.72 1.70 -3.65
N ALA A 70 -7.92 0.78 -4.17
CA ALA A 70 -8.39 -0.48 -4.75
C ALA A 70 -9.12 -1.35 -3.72
N GLY A 71 -8.58 -1.49 -2.51
CA GLY A 71 -9.24 -2.25 -1.46
C GLY A 71 -10.49 -1.56 -0.91
N TRP A 72 -10.55 -0.22 -0.92
CA TRP A 72 -11.78 0.51 -0.62
C TRP A 72 -12.85 0.21 -1.67
N PHE A 73 -12.49 0.23 -2.96
CA PHE A 73 -13.40 -0.09 -4.05
C PHE A 73 -13.93 -1.53 -3.99
N LEU A 74 -13.12 -2.51 -3.58
CA LEU A 74 -13.53 -3.91 -3.38
C LEU A 74 -14.69 -4.05 -2.37
N PHE A 75 -14.70 -3.23 -1.33
CA PHE A 75 -15.75 -3.26 -0.31
C PHE A 75 -16.89 -2.28 -0.59
N ARG A 76 -16.66 -1.26 -1.42
CA ARG A 76 -17.70 -0.33 -1.89
C ARG A 76 -18.60 -0.91 -2.98
N ARG A 77 -18.08 -1.83 -3.81
CA ARG A 77 -18.80 -2.39 -4.97
C ARG A 77 -19.24 -3.84 -4.74
N VAL A 78 -20.00 -4.12 -3.67
CA VAL A 78 -21.12 -5.11 -3.59
C VAL A 78 -21.98 -4.72 -2.39
#